data_AF-A0AA88RPY9-F1
#
_entry.id   AF-A0AA88RPY9-F1
#
_cell.length_a   1.000
_cell.length_b   1.000
_cell.length_c   1.000
_cell.angle_alpha   90.00
_cell.angle_beta   90.00
_cell.angle_gamma   90.00
#
_symmetry.space_group_name_H-M   'P 1'
#
loop_
_entity.id
_entity.type
_entity.pdbx_description
1 polymer ?
#
loop_
_entity_poly.entity_id
_entity_poly.type
_entity_poly.pdbx_seq_one_letter_code
_entity_poly.pdbx_strand_id
1 'polypeptide(L)'
;MIDEYKLENNSWILKLYESRLKWCVVFSKDTFSADIRSTQRSESTNNVFQDMACKTMTLTEFFYHYEKNAVKMREKEVEDDFDSARGKPKVVVKRYGLLNHASSVYTHTIFRMVQHEFIQSLSEHVVDTSQEGTISRYMLKCEGGKREHKSKGWLCRHALRVLNVCIKAKRIPEQYVLKRWTKGAKR
;
A
#
# COMPACT_ATOMS: atom_id res chain seq x y z
N MET A 1 34.25 -7.87 -17.41
CA MET A 1 33.92 -8.42 -16.07
C MET A 1 34.31 -9.89 -15.88
N ILE A 2 33.67 -10.90 -16.49
CA ILE A 2 34.10 -12.31 -16.27
C ILE A 2 35.49 -12.58 -16.86
N ASP A 3 35.68 -12.23 -18.13
CA ASP A 3 36.96 -12.42 -18.83
C ASP A 3 38.06 -11.49 -18.29
N GLU A 4 37.66 -10.25 -17.96
CA GLU A 4 38.53 -9.20 -17.42
C GLU A 4 39.14 -9.54 -16.06
N TYR A 5 38.38 -10.25 -15.21
CA TYR A 5 38.85 -10.70 -13.89
C TYR A 5 39.19 -12.20 -13.84
N LYS A 6 39.18 -12.91 -14.97
CA LYS A 6 39.46 -14.35 -15.08
C LYS A 6 38.61 -15.22 -14.14
N LEU A 7 37.32 -14.90 -14.05
CA LEU A 7 36.38 -15.49 -13.09
C LEU A 7 35.60 -16.69 -13.64
N GLU A 8 35.98 -17.19 -14.81
CA GLU A 8 35.26 -18.24 -15.56
C GLU A 8 35.05 -19.53 -14.76
N ASN A 9 36.01 -19.90 -13.90
CA ASN A 9 35.97 -21.11 -13.08
C ASN A 9 35.59 -20.85 -11.62
N ASN A 10 35.11 -19.64 -11.29
CA ASN A 10 34.68 -19.34 -9.93
C ASN A 10 33.35 -20.04 -9.63
N SER A 11 33.41 -21.05 -8.76
CA SER A 11 32.26 -21.89 -8.41
C SER A 11 31.07 -21.11 -7.83
N TRP A 12 31.32 -19.98 -7.15
CA TRP A 12 30.26 -19.13 -6.62
C TRP A 12 29.54 -18.37 -7.73
N ILE A 13 30.29 -17.82 -8.69
CA ILE A 13 29.71 -17.09 -9.84
C ILE A 13 28.93 -18.03 -10.75
N LEU A 14 29.43 -19.24 -10.98
CA LEU A 14 28.73 -20.26 -11.76
C LEU A 14 27.39 -20.63 -11.10
N LYS A 15 27.37 -20.91 -9.79
CA LYS A 15 26.13 -21.17 -9.04
C LYS A 15 25.16 -19.98 -9.03
N LEU A 16 25.68 -18.76 -8.94
CA LEU A 16 24.87 -17.55 -9.00
C LEU A 16 24.22 -17.40 -10.39
N TYR A 17 24.98 -17.66 -11.45
CA TYR A 17 24.50 -17.62 -12.83
C TYR A 17 23.48 -18.74 -13.13
N GLU A 18 23.69 -19.96 -12.63
CA GLU A 18 22.72 -21.06 -12.72
C GLU A 18 21.38 -20.68 -12.08
N SER A 19 21.41 -19.96 -10.97
CA SER A 19 20.19 -19.51 -10.26
C SER A 19 19.57 -18.21 -10.80
N ARG A 20 20.07 -17.66 -11.92
CA ARG A 20 19.62 -16.35 -12.48
C ARG A 20 18.12 -16.23 -12.70
N LEU A 21 17.44 -17.33 -13.02
CA LEU A 21 15.98 -17.36 -13.18
C LEU A 21 15.23 -16.99 -11.90
N LYS A 22 15.85 -17.12 -10.72
CA LYS A 22 15.22 -16.87 -9.42
C LYS A 22 15.36 -15.42 -8.94
N TRP A 23 16.36 -14.68 -9.42
CA TRP A 23 16.71 -13.37 -8.86
C TRP A 23 16.89 -12.25 -9.91
N CYS A 24 17.17 -12.59 -11.17
CA CYS A 24 17.38 -11.58 -12.20
C CYS A 24 16.03 -11.15 -12.81
N VAL A 25 15.75 -9.85 -12.68
CA VAL A 25 14.47 -9.23 -13.08
C VAL A 25 14.14 -9.44 -14.57
N VAL A 26 15.16 -9.53 -15.43
CA VAL A 26 14.97 -9.74 -16.88
C VAL A 26 14.29 -11.08 -17.18
N PHE A 27 14.56 -12.11 -16.36
CA PHE A 27 13.96 -13.44 -16.51
C PHE A 27 12.67 -13.62 -15.70
N SER A 28 12.28 -12.62 -14.89
CA SER A 28 11.04 -12.66 -14.11
C SER A 28 9.89 -11.88 -14.76
N LYS A 29 10.03 -11.47 -16.02
CA LYS A 29 9.00 -10.70 -16.74
C LYS A 29 7.69 -11.47 -16.93
N ASP A 30 7.78 -12.78 -17.04
CA ASP A 30 6.60 -13.67 -17.17
C ASP A 30 6.05 -14.11 -15.81
N THR A 31 6.70 -13.72 -14.71
CA THR A 31 6.29 -14.04 -13.35
C THR A 31 5.44 -12.91 -12.78
N PHE A 32 4.14 -13.16 -12.61
CA PHE A 32 3.24 -12.21 -11.95
C PHE A 32 3.68 -11.97 -10.50
N SER A 33 4.22 -10.79 -10.20
CA SER A 33 4.68 -10.40 -8.86
C SER A 33 3.78 -9.34 -8.20
N ALA A 34 2.69 -8.93 -8.87
CA ALA A 34 1.77 -7.89 -8.40
C ALA A 34 2.47 -6.58 -7.95
N ASP A 35 3.57 -6.21 -8.62
CA ASP A 35 4.49 -5.11 -8.25
C ASP A 35 5.13 -5.24 -6.85
N ILE A 36 5.04 -6.42 -6.22
CA ILE A 36 5.63 -6.68 -4.91
C ILE A 36 7.10 -7.05 -5.11
N ARG A 37 7.99 -6.12 -4.78
CA ARG A 37 9.44 -6.36 -4.81
C ARG A 37 9.84 -7.40 -3.76
N SER A 38 10.91 -8.16 -4.01
CA SER A 38 11.43 -9.15 -3.06
C SER A 38 11.71 -8.56 -1.67
N THR A 39 12.24 -7.35 -1.60
CA THR A 39 12.49 -6.62 -0.35
C THR A 39 11.19 -6.25 0.38
N GLN A 40 10.14 -5.86 -0.34
CA GLN A 40 8.83 -5.59 0.26
C GLN A 40 8.18 -6.86 0.83
N ARG A 41 8.42 -8.03 0.22
CA ARG A 41 7.96 -9.31 0.76
C ARG A 41 8.62 -9.62 2.11
N SER A 42 9.95 -9.49 2.19
CA SER A 42 10.67 -9.71 3.45
C SER A 42 10.35 -8.63 4.48
N GLU A 43 10.21 -7.36 4.08
CA GLU A 43 9.81 -6.27 4.98
C GLU A 43 8.40 -6.46 5.53
N SER A 44 7.43 -6.85 4.70
CA SER A 44 6.06 -7.12 5.15
C SER A 44 6.01 -8.33 6.07
N THR A 45 6.70 -9.42 5.71
CA THR A 45 6.77 -10.62 6.54
C THR A 45 7.44 -10.30 7.87
N ASN A 46 8.59 -9.62 7.83
CA ASN A 46 9.28 -9.19 9.04
C ASN A 46 8.40 -8.28 9.88
N ASN A 47 7.75 -7.27 9.31
CA ASN A 47 6.85 -6.38 10.05
C ASN A 47 5.67 -7.11 10.73
N VAL A 48 5.21 -8.24 10.17
CA VAL A 48 4.16 -9.06 10.79
C VAL A 48 4.72 -9.96 11.90
N PHE A 49 5.90 -10.53 11.73
CA PHE A 49 6.45 -11.59 12.59
C PHE A 49 7.61 -11.14 13.50
N GLN A 50 8.09 -9.90 13.37
CA GLN A 50 9.25 -9.37 14.08
C GLN A 50 9.05 -9.37 15.60
N ASP A 51 7.82 -9.09 16.05
CA ASP A 51 7.49 -9.05 17.49
C ASP A 51 7.27 -10.45 18.09
N MET A 52 7.21 -11.50 17.27
CA MET A 52 7.08 -12.89 17.74
C MET A 52 8.42 -13.56 18.02
N ALA A 53 9.49 -13.07 17.39
CA ALA A 53 10.79 -13.69 17.49
C ALA A 53 11.56 -13.13 18.70
N CYS A 54 11.85 -13.98 19.69
CA CYS A 54 12.83 -13.67 20.73
C CYS A 54 14.07 -14.57 20.59
N LYS A 55 15.22 -14.11 21.09
CA LYS A 55 16.52 -14.80 20.92
C LYS A 55 16.55 -16.20 21.56
N THR A 56 15.65 -16.48 22.50
CA THR A 56 15.57 -17.76 23.21
C THR A 56 14.56 -18.73 22.59
N MET A 57 13.84 -18.32 21.55
CA MET A 57 12.80 -19.15 20.93
C MET A 57 13.42 -20.19 19.98
N THR A 58 12.94 -21.43 20.08
CA THR A 58 13.31 -22.51 19.17
C THR A 58 12.60 -22.39 17.82
N LEU A 59 13.12 -23.07 16.79
CA LEU A 59 12.50 -23.09 15.46
C LEU A 59 11.10 -23.73 15.46
N THR A 60 10.86 -24.74 16.31
CA THR A 60 9.55 -25.39 16.44
C THR A 60 8.52 -24.47 17.09
N GLU A 61 8.93 -23.72 18.12
CA GLU A 61 8.08 -22.69 18.74
C GLU A 61 7.79 -21.55 17.75
N PHE A 62 8.79 -21.09 16.98
CA PHE A 62 8.57 -20.11 15.91
C PHE A 62 7.50 -20.59 14.94
N PHE A 63 7.63 -21.82 14.44
CA PHE A 63 6.72 -22.37 13.44
C PHE A 63 5.30 -22.50 13.98
N TYR A 64 5.14 -22.96 15.23
CA TYR A 64 3.84 -23.03 15.89
C TYR A 64 3.17 -21.65 16.00
N HIS A 65 3.91 -20.62 16.44
CA HIS A 65 3.40 -19.25 16.51
C HIS A 65 3.12 -18.66 15.13
N TYR A 66 3.93 -18.97 14.13
CA TYR A 66 3.72 -18.57 12.76
C TYR A 66 2.40 -19.11 12.21
N GLU A 67 2.15 -20.42 12.32
CA GLU A 67 0.89 -21.03 11.86
C GLU A 67 -0.31 -20.43 12.57
N LYS A 68 -0.23 -20.28 13.90
CA LYS A 68 -1.30 -19.67 14.69
C LYS A 68 -1.63 -18.26 14.24
N ASN A 69 -0.64 -17.45 13.87
CA ASN A 69 -0.88 -16.10 13.37
C ASN A 69 -1.37 -16.10 11.93
N ALA A 70 -0.90 -17.02 11.08
CA ALA A 70 -1.42 -17.17 9.72
C ALA A 70 -2.92 -17.52 9.73
N VAL A 71 -3.37 -18.39 10.64
CA VAL A 71 -4.81 -18.69 10.82
C VAL A 71 -5.57 -17.44 11.26
N LYS A 72 -5.11 -16.73 12.30
CA LYS A 72 -5.75 -15.49 12.75
C LYS A 72 -5.86 -14.43 11.66
N MET A 73 -4.84 -14.30 10.81
CA MET A 73 -4.86 -13.37 9.68
C MET A 73 -5.96 -13.73 8.67
N ARG A 74 -6.13 -15.02 8.36
CA ARG A 74 -7.19 -15.51 7.47
C ARG A 74 -8.58 -15.32 8.07
N GLU A 75 -8.75 -15.60 9.36
CA GLU A 75 -10.02 -15.36 10.07
C GLU A 75 -10.40 -13.89 10.04
N LYS A 76 -9.44 -13.00 10.32
CA LYS A 76 -9.63 -11.54 10.25
C LYS A 76 -9.99 -11.07 8.84
N GLU A 77 -9.39 -11.65 7.81
CA GLU A 77 -9.72 -11.35 6.41
C GLU A 77 -11.17 -11.72 6.10
N VAL A 78 -11.63 -12.89 6.54
CA VAL A 78 -13.03 -13.33 6.38
C VAL A 78 -14.00 -12.38 7.10
N GLU A 79 -13.66 -11.94 8.32
CA GLU A 79 -14.45 -10.97 9.07
C GLU A 79 -14.53 -9.60 8.36
N ASP A 80 -13.39 -9.07 7.91
CA ASP A 80 -13.31 -7.80 7.18
C ASP A 80 -14.10 -7.84 5.85
N ASP A 81 -14.09 -8.98 5.15
CA ASP A 81 -14.84 -9.20 3.91
C ASP A 81 -16.35 -9.27 4.19
N PHE A 82 -16.74 -9.99 5.24
CA PHE A 82 -18.13 -10.08 5.69
C PHE A 82 -18.71 -8.71 6.06
N ASP A 83 -17.97 -7.92 6.84
CA ASP A 83 -18.36 -6.55 7.19
C ASP A 83 -18.47 -5.63 5.96
N SER A 84 -17.53 -5.79 5.03
CA SER A 84 -17.52 -5.02 3.77
C SER A 84 -18.73 -5.34 2.88
N ALA A 85 -19.20 -6.60 2.89
CA ALA A 85 -20.37 -7.05 2.17
C ALA A 85 -21.70 -6.60 2.82
N ARG A 86 -21.76 -6.52 4.15
CA ARG A 86 -22.98 -6.19 4.91
C ARG A 86 -23.47 -4.75 4.74
N GLY A 87 -22.59 -3.81 4.42
CA GLY A 87 -23.03 -2.43 4.26
C GLY A 87 -21.93 -1.39 4.11
N LYS A 88 -22.32 -0.10 4.18
CA LYS A 88 -21.38 1.01 4.16
C LYS A 88 -20.77 1.23 5.55
N PRO A 89 -19.45 1.50 5.64
CA PRO A 89 -18.84 1.85 6.91
C PRO A 89 -19.42 3.16 7.45
N LYS A 90 -19.35 3.34 8.77
CA LYS A 90 -19.81 4.56 9.43
C LYS A 90 -18.96 5.76 8.98
N VAL A 91 -19.61 6.77 8.42
CA VAL A 91 -18.95 8.01 8.02
C VAL A 91 -18.99 9.00 9.18
N VAL A 92 -17.82 9.38 9.71
CA VAL A 92 -17.68 10.35 10.82
C VAL A 92 -18.18 11.73 10.39
N VAL A 93 -17.88 12.15 9.15
CA VAL A 93 -18.24 13.48 8.64
C VAL A 93 -19.14 13.37 7.42
N LYS A 94 -20.46 13.34 7.65
CA LYS A 94 -21.48 13.05 6.61
C LYS A 94 -21.62 14.12 5.53
N ARG A 95 -21.16 15.36 5.77
CA ARG A 95 -21.38 16.50 4.88
C ARG A 95 -20.46 16.52 3.64
N TYR A 96 -19.45 15.65 3.56
CA TYR A 96 -18.49 15.65 2.45
C TYR A 96 -18.81 14.57 1.42
N GLY A 97 -19.09 14.99 0.18
CA GLY A 97 -19.40 14.10 -0.94
C GLY A 97 -18.30 13.08 -1.22
N LEU A 98 -17.03 13.50 -1.17
CA LEU A 98 -15.86 12.62 -1.36
C LEU A 98 -15.86 11.42 -0.41
N LEU A 99 -16.12 11.65 0.89
CA LEU A 99 -16.19 10.59 1.89
C LEU A 99 -17.40 9.67 1.66
N ASN A 100 -18.54 10.24 1.27
CA ASN A 100 -19.74 9.45 0.97
C ASN A 100 -19.52 8.56 -0.27
N HIS A 101 -18.79 9.05 -1.27
CA HIS A 101 -18.38 8.25 -2.42
C HIS A 101 -17.38 7.17 -2.00
N ALA A 102 -16.34 7.54 -1.23
CA ALA A 102 -15.33 6.61 -0.74
C ALA A 102 -15.95 5.43 0.04
N SER A 103 -16.95 5.68 0.90
CA SER A 103 -17.62 4.63 1.69
C SER A 103 -18.46 3.67 0.84
N SER A 104 -18.91 4.11 -0.34
CA SER A 104 -19.60 3.23 -1.29
C SER A 104 -18.66 2.38 -2.14
N VAL A 105 -17.44 2.85 -2.38
CA VAL A 105 -16.51 2.24 -3.34
C VAL A 105 -15.50 1.31 -2.67
N TYR A 106 -14.90 1.76 -1.57
CA TYR A 106 -13.81 1.04 -0.89
C TYR A 106 -14.31 -0.01 0.10
N THR A 107 -13.49 -1.04 0.35
CA THR A 107 -13.65 -1.94 1.50
C THR A 107 -13.63 -1.14 2.81
N HIS A 108 -14.18 -1.70 3.90
CA HIS A 108 -14.21 -0.99 5.19
C HIS A 108 -12.81 -0.60 5.67
N THR A 109 -11.83 -1.50 5.52
CA THR A 109 -10.45 -1.26 5.92
C THR A 109 -9.80 -0.12 5.14
N ILE A 110 -9.96 -0.07 3.82
CA ILE A 110 -9.42 1.04 3.02
C ILE A 110 -10.18 2.34 3.27
N PHE A 111 -11.50 2.28 3.44
CA PHE A 111 -12.29 3.45 3.79
C PHE A 111 -11.82 4.09 5.11
N ARG A 112 -11.53 3.29 6.14
CA ARG A 112 -10.98 3.80 7.42
C ARG A 112 -9.69 4.59 7.21
N MET A 113 -8.79 4.10 6.35
CA MET A 113 -7.54 4.78 6.03
C MET A 113 -7.77 6.09 5.25
N VAL A 114 -8.65 6.07 4.25
CA VAL A 114 -9.01 7.27 3.47
C VAL A 114 -9.72 8.30 4.36
N GLN A 115 -10.60 7.87 5.26
CA GLN A 115 -11.28 8.75 6.20
C GLN A 115 -10.29 9.43 7.15
N HIS A 116 -9.30 8.69 7.64
CA HIS A 116 -8.23 9.25 8.46
C HIS A 116 -7.41 10.30 7.69
N GLU A 117 -6.96 9.98 6.47
CA GLU A 117 -6.25 10.94 5.60
C GLU A 117 -7.12 12.17 5.30
N PHE A 118 -8.42 11.99 5.09
CA PHE A 118 -9.34 13.10 4.85
C PHE A 118 -9.47 14.00 6.08
N ILE A 119 -9.60 13.44 7.29
CA ILE A 119 -9.67 14.23 8.52
C ILE A 119 -8.38 15.03 8.71
N GLN A 120 -7.22 14.40 8.48
CA GLN A 120 -5.93 15.10 8.51
C GLN A 120 -5.82 16.18 7.43
N SER A 121 -6.48 16.00 6.28
CA SER A 121 -6.48 17.01 5.21
C SER A 121 -7.16 18.32 5.62
N LEU A 122 -8.03 18.30 6.65
CA LEU A 122 -8.79 19.47 7.04
C LEU A 122 -7.91 20.59 7.62
N SER A 123 -6.79 20.23 8.25
CA SER A 123 -5.78 21.17 8.78
C SER A 123 -4.72 21.60 7.74
N GLU A 124 -4.83 21.13 6.49
CA GLU A 124 -3.87 21.49 5.44
C GLU A 124 -4.29 22.78 4.74
N HIS A 125 -3.35 23.68 4.47
CA HIS A 125 -3.64 24.96 3.82
C HIS A 125 -3.02 25.00 2.41
N VAL A 126 -3.84 25.33 1.41
CA VAL A 126 -3.33 25.57 0.05
C VAL A 126 -2.75 26.98 0.03
N VAL A 127 -1.45 27.09 -0.24
CA VAL A 127 -0.69 28.34 -0.24
C VAL A 127 -0.65 28.95 -1.63
N ASP A 128 -0.48 28.11 -2.64
CA ASP A 128 -0.35 28.57 -4.03
C ASP A 128 -0.94 27.55 -5.00
N THR A 129 -1.40 28.03 -6.13
CA THR A 129 -1.95 27.24 -7.23
C THR A 129 -1.44 27.83 -8.54
N SER A 130 -0.62 27.06 -9.26
CA SER A 130 -0.15 27.42 -10.59
C SER A 130 -0.67 26.46 -11.64
N GLN A 131 -0.83 26.96 -12.87
CA GLN A 131 -1.25 26.16 -14.02
C GLN A 131 -0.27 26.35 -15.16
N GLU A 132 0.37 25.25 -15.56
CA GLU A 132 1.31 25.17 -16.67
C GLU A 132 0.69 24.26 -17.74
N GLY A 133 -0.09 24.87 -18.64
CA GLY A 133 -0.85 24.14 -19.67
C GLY A 133 -1.90 23.19 -19.07
N THR A 134 -1.74 21.89 -19.33
CA THR A 134 -2.61 20.82 -18.80
C THR A 134 -2.22 20.37 -17.38
N ILE A 135 -1.12 20.89 -16.82
CA ILE A 135 -0.64 20.53 -15.49
C ILE A 135 -1.04 21.61 -14.49
N SER A 136 -1.82 21.23 -13.48
CA SER A 136 -2.10 22.08 -12.32
C SER A 136 -1.21 21.67 -11.15
N ARG A 137 -0.47 22.62 -10.58
CA ARG A 137 0.40 22.43 -9.42
C ARG A 137 -0.22 23.13 -8.21
N TYR A 138 -0.31 22.42 -7.10
CA TYR A 138 -0.85 22.92 -5.84
C TYR A 138 0.22 22.82 -4.76
N MET A 139 0.56 23.95 -4.11
CA MET A 139 1.45 23.96 -2.96
C MET A 139 0.65 24.00 -1.67
N LEU A 140 0.91 23.04 -0.79
CA LEU A 140 0.25 22.95 0.52
C LEU A 140 1.25 23.20 1.64
N LYS A 141 0.81 23.91 2.67
CA LYS A 141 1.52 24.05 3.94
C LYS A 141 0.94 23.07 4.95
N CYS A 142 1.78 22.13 5.37
CA CYS A 142 1.45 21.16 6.40
C CYS A 142 1.84 21.68 7.78
N GLU A 143 0.92 21.63 8.74
CA GLU A 143 1.19 21.99 10.14
C GLU A 143 1.88 20.85 10.94
N GLY A 144 2.67 19.99 10.29
CA GLY A 144 3.19 18.78 10.95
C GLY A 144 4.43 18.18 10.31
N GLY A 145 5.51 18.96 10.20
CA GLY A 145 6.84 18.49 9.77
C GLY A 145 6.91 17.88 8.37
N LYS A 146 8.12 17.68 7.83
CA LYS A 146 8.32 16.91 6.59
C LYS A 146 8.01 15.44 6.87
N ARG A 147 6.82 14.96 6.47
CA ARG A 147 6.51 13.52 6.46
C ARG A 147 6.79 12.96 5.07
N GLU A 148 7.52 11.85 5.01
CA GLU A 148 7.66 11.10 3.76
C GLU A 148 6.31 10.49 3.38
N HIS A 149 5.84 10.82 2.18
CA HIS A 149 4.60 10.28 1.65
C HIS A 149 4.90 9.00 0.87
N LYS A 150 4.69 7.85 1.51
CA LYS A 150 4.67 6.57 0.78
C LYS A 150 3.36 6.46 0.01
N SER A 151 3.43 6.25 -1.30
CA SER A 151 2.25 5.94 -2.12
C SER A 151 1.70 4.59 -1.70
N LYS A 152 0.57 4.58 -0.98
CA LYS A 152 -0.09 3.35 -0.52
C LYS A 152 -1.17 2.86 -1.50
N GLY A 153 -1.38 3.57 -2.61
CA GLY A 153 -2.39 3.25 -3.62
C GLY A 153 -3.80 3.76 -3.31
N TRP A 154 -3.95 4.65 -2.33
CA TRP A 154 -5.14 5.49 -2.13
C TRP A 154 -4.70 6.95 -1.97
N LEU A 155 -5.65 7.87 -2.09
CA LEU A 155 -5.38 9.31 -2.03
C LEU A 155 -4.86 9.74 -0.65
N CYS A 156 -3.73 10.44 -0.63
CA CYS A 156 -3.19 11.04 0.58
C CYS A 156 -3.97 12.31 0.98
N ARG A 157 -3.76 12.78 2.22
CA ARG A 157 -4.39 14.00 2.73
C ARG A 157 -4.22 15.22 1.82
N HIS A 158 -3.08 15.39 1.14
CA HIS A 158 -2.87 16.53 0.23
C HIS A 158 -3.76 16.46 -1.01
N ALA A 159 -3.81 15.30 -1.66
CA ALA A 159 -4.67 15.11 -2.82
C ALA A 159 -6.15 15.24 -2.44
N LEU A 160 -6.54 14.71 -1.29
CA LEU A 160 -7.90 14.86 -0.74
C LEU A 160 -8.22 16.33 -0.45
N ARG A 161 -7.26 17.11 0.08
CA ARG A 161 -7.44 18.55 0.32
C ARG A 161 -7.70 19.32 -0.97
N VAL A 162 -6.88 19.09 -1.99
CA VAL A 162 -7.02 19.72 -3.31
C VAL A 162 -8.36 19.34 -3.95
N LEU A 163 -8.72 18.05 -3.93
CA LEU A 163 -10.00 17.58 -4.46
C LEU A 163 -11.19 18.21 -3.74
N ASN A 164 -11.11 18.36 -2.42
CA ASN A 164 -12.20 18.90 -1.62
C ASN A 164 -12.35 20.42 -1.73
N VAL A 165 -11.24 21.17 -1.74
CA VAL A 165 -11.25 22.64 -1.62
C VAL A 165 -11.09 23.34 -2.97
N CYS A 166 -10.07 22.95 -3.75
CA CYS A 166 -9.78 23.62 -5.03
C CYS A 166 -10.73 23.13 -6.12
N ILE A 167 -10.87 21.80 -6.25
CA ILE A 167 -11.69 21.18 -7.30
C ILE A 167 -13.17 21.10 -6.87
N LYS A 168 -13.45 21.12 -5.56
CA LYS A 168 -14.79 20.95 -4.97
C LYS A 168 -15.48 19.68 -5.47
N ALA A 169 -14.70 18.62 -5.69
CA ALA A 169 -15.18 17.34 -6.18
C ALA A 169 -16.15 16.71 -5.18
N LYS A 170 -17.28 16.21 -5.65
CA LYS A 170 -18.23 15.42 -4.83
C LYS A 170 -17.95 13.92 -4.89
N ARG A 171 -17.14 13.47 -5.85
CA ARG A 171 -16.78 12.07 -6.06
C ARG A 171 -15.28 11.97 -6.31
N ILE A 172 -14.70 10.86 -5.91
CA ILE A 172 -13.30 10.54 -6.22
C ILE A 172 -13.25 10.16 -7.71
N PRO A 173 -12.42 10.83 -8.53
CA PRO A 173 -12.26 10.47 -9.94
C PRO A 173 -11.83 9.00 -10.09
N GLU A 174 -12.41 8.29 -11.05
CA GLU A 174 -12.23 6.85 -11.21
C GLU A 174 -10.76 6.45 -11.45
N GLN A 175 -9.99 7.29 -12.13
CA GLN A 175 -8.55 7.10 -12.34
C GLN A 175 -7.74 6.96 -11.05
N TYR A 176 -8.26 7.45 -9.92
CA TYR A 176 -7.61 7.34 -8.60
C TYR A 176 -8.18 6.19 -7.75
N VAL A 177 -9.16 5.45 -8.26
CA VAL A 177 -9.76 4.30 -7.58
C VAL A 177 -9.14 3.01 -8.13
N LEU A 178 -8.19 2.44 -7.40
CA LEU A 178 -7.60 1.16 -7.78
C LEU A 178 -8.58 0.01 -7.48
N LYS A 179 -8.82 -0.84 -8.49
CA LYS A 179 -9.77 -1.97 -8.42
C LYS A 179 -9.52 -2.87 -7.21
N ARG A 180 -8.25 -3.16 -6.89
CA ARG A 180 -7.82 -4.01 -5.76
C ARG A 180 -8.32 -3.55 -4.38
N TRP A 181 -8.66 -2.26 -4.24
CA TRP A 181 -9.12 -1.68 -2.99
C TRP A 181 -10.65 -1.55 -2.88
N THR A 182 -11.36 -1.89 -3.96
CA THR A 182 -12.81 -1.75 -4.03
C THR A 182 -13.51 -2.99 -3.47
N LYS A 183 -14.76 -2.82 -3.03
CA LYS A 183 -15.60 -3.94 -2.54
C LYS A 183 -15.87 -5.03 -3.59
N GLY A 184 -15.78 -4.67 -4.88
CA GLY A 184 -16.00 -5.57 -6.01
C GLY A 184 -14.72 -6.26 -6.50
N ALA A 185 -13.58 -6.08 -5.82
CA ALA A 185 -12.38 -6.85 -6.12
C ALA A 185 -12.65 -8.31 -5.74
N LYS A 186 -12.77 -9.19 -6.74
CA LYS A 186 -12.58 -10.62 -6.48
C LYS A 186 -11.13 -10.79 -6.02
N ARG A 187 -10.93 -11.28 -4.80
CA ARG A 187 -9.63 -11.78 -4.34
C ARG A 187 -9.37 -13.14 -4.95
#